data_AF-A0A838VQZ6-F1
#
_entry.id   AF-A0A838VQZ6-F1
#
_cell.length_a   1.000
_cell.length_b   1.000
_cell.length_c   1.000
_cell.angle_alpha   90.00
_cell.angle_beta   90.00
_cell.angle_gamma   90.00
#
_symmetry.space_group_name_H-M   'P 1'
#
loop_
_entity.id
_entity.type
_entity.pdbx_description
1 polymer ?
#
loop_
_entity_poly.entity_id
_entity_poly.type
_entity_poly.pdbx_seq_one_letter_code
_entity_poly.pdbx_strand_id
1 'polypeptide(L)'
;MKFKSVFWLVWLGFVTYAFVFAPPDRPETFELIKNLSTGQWQGINPIIVTLFNIMGVWPIIYSCLAFIDGRGQKIPAWPFATASFAVGAFALLPYLALRQPQPFT
;
A
#
# COMPACT_ATOMS: atom_id res chain seq x y z
N MET A 1 -19.26 6.69 -17.32
CA MET A 1 -18.90 7.33 -16.03
C MET A 1 -19.36 6.40 -14.92
N LYS A 2 -18.51 5.87 -14.02
CA LYS A 2 -18.88 5.47 -12.62
C LYS A 2 -17.81 4.73 -11.80
N PHE A 3 -16.86 3.98 -12.38
CA PHE A 3 -15.90 3.19 -11.56
C PHE A 3 -14.77 3.99 -10.90
N LYS A 4 -14.27 5.08 -11.53
CA LYS A 4 -13.18 5.89 -10.97
C LYS A 4 -13.53 6.53 -9.61
N SER A 5 -14.79 6.88 -9.40
CA SER A 5 -15.25 7.54 -8.17
C SER A 5 -15.22 6.61 -6.96
N VAL A 6 -15.37 5.30 -7.17
CA VAL A 6 -15.33 4.30 -6.09
C VAL A 6 -13.93 4.23 -5.48
N PHE A 7 -12.87 4.24 -6.31
CA PHE A 7 -11.50 4.22 -5.80
C PHE A 7 -11.16 5.46 -4.95
N TRP A 8 -11.65 6.63 -5.35
CA TRP A 8 -11.51 7.85 -4.56
C TRP A 8 -12.28 7.81 -3.25
N LEU A 9 -13.51 7.28 -3.24
CA LEU A 9 -14.29 7.11 -2.01
C LEU A 9 -13.65 6.13 -1.05
N VAL A 10 -13.16 4.99 -1.55
CA VAL A 10 -12.46 3.99 -0.75
C VAL A 10 -11.15 4.55 -0.20
N TRP A 11 -10.38 5.26 -1.02
CA TRP A 11 -9.15 5.92 -0.57
C TRP A 11 -9.42 6.97 0.51
N LEU A 12 -10.40 7.85 0.31
CA LEU A 12 -10.81 8.83 1.33
C LEU A 12 -11.27 8.14 2.61
N GLY A 13 -12.08 7.09 2.53
CA GLY A 13 -12.52 6.32 3.69
C GLY A 13 -11.35 5.74 4.48
N PHE A 14 -10.38 5.12 3.79
CA PHE A 14 -9.17 4.61 4.44
C PHE A 14 -8.31 5.71 5.06
N VAL A 15 -8.12 6.84 4.36
CA VAL A 15 -7.33 7.97 4.86
C VAL A 15 -8.01 8.56 6.10
N THR A 16 -9.31 8.85 6.05
CA THR A 16 -10.06 9.36 7.20
C THR A 16 -9.99 8.38 8.37
N TYR A 17 -10.13 7.07 8.12
CA TYR A 17 -9.97 6.07 9.17
C TYR A 17 -8.58 6.10 9.80
N ALA A 18 -7.52 6.12 8.99
CA ALA A 18 -6.14 6.12 9.46
C ALA A 18 -5.77 7.35 10.30
N PHE A 19 -6.31 8.54 9.98
CA PHE A 19 -5.97 9.77 10.70
C PHE A 19 -6.91 10.11 11.86
N VAL A 20 -8.19 9.70 11.81
CA VAL A 20 -9.22 10.11 12.79
C VAL A 20 -9.56 8.99 13.78
N PHE A 21 -9.60 7.75 13.31
CA PHE A 21 -10.08 6.61 14.09
C PHE A 21 -8.97 5.64 14.52
N ALA A 22 -7.78 5.75 13.94
CA ALA A 22 -6.67 4.92 14.32
C ALA A 22 -6.28 5.20 15.80
N PRO A 23 -6.07 4.14 16.60
CA PRO A 23 -5.62 4.31 17.97
C PRO A 23 -4.26 5.03 17.99
N PRO A 24 -4.00 5.88 19.00
CA PRO A 24 -2.75 6.63 19.09
C PRO A 24 -1.55 5.69 19.15
N ASP A 25 -0.48 6.10 18.46
CA ASP A 25 0.76 5.35 18.38
C ASP A 25 1.31 5.04 19.78
N ARG A 26 1.70 3.77 19.99
CA ARG A 26 2.41 3.38 21.20
C ARG A 26 3.90 3.59 20.99
N PRO A 27 4.65 4.10 21.98
CA PRO A 27 6.09 4.30 21.85
C PRO A 27 6.84 2.99 21.53
N GLU A 28 6.32 1.84 22.01
CA GLU A 28 6.85 0.51 21.73
C GLU A 28 6.69 0.07 20.26
N THR A 29 5.76 0.66 19.50
CA THR A 29 5.51 0.29 18.10
C THR A 29 6.71 0.61 17.21
N PHE A 30 7.39 1.74 17.46
CA PHE A 30 8.57 2.12 16.68
C PHE A 30 9.77 1.19 16.96
N GLU A 31 9.98 0.82 18.23
CA GLU A 31 11.00 -0.17 18.60
C GLU A 31 10.69 -1.54 18.01
N LEU A 32 9.42 -1.95 18.01
CA LEU A 32 8.98 -3.21 17.42
C LEU A 32 9.26 -3.25 15.90
N ILE A 33 8.91 -2.19 15.15
CA ILE A 33 9.19 -2.08 13.71
C ILE A 33 10.70 -2.10 13.44
N LYS A 34 11.49 -1.40 14.28
CA LYS A 34 12.96 -1.43 14.18
C LYS A 34 13.48 -2.86 14.37
N ASN A 35 13.08 -3.54 15.44
CA ASN A 35 13.53 -4.90 15.76
C ASN A 35 13.13 -5.90 14.67
N LEU A 36 11.91 -5.79 14.13
CA LEU A 36 11.43 -6.57 12.99
C LEU A 36 12.31 -6.37 11.75
N SER A 37 12.70 -5.12 11.49
CA SER A 37 13.51 -4.74 10.33
C SER A 37 15.00 -5.11 10.49
N THR A 38 15.52 -5.12 11.72
CA THR A 38 16.92 -5.50 12.02
C THR A 38 17.12 -7.01 12.23
N GLY A 39 16.08 -7.82 12.06
CA GLY A 39 16.15 -9.28 12.24
C GLY A 39 16.17 -9.74 13.71
N GLN A 40 15.85 -8.86 14.66
CA GLN A 40 15.77 -9.18 16.08
C GLN A 40 14.39 -9.74 16.41
N TRP A 41 14.12 -10.97 15.96
CA TRP A 41 12.81 -11.61 16.13
C TRP A 41 12.65 -12.36 17.46
N GLN A 42 13.73 -12.41 18.27
CA GLN A 42 13.75 -13.10 19.56
C GLN A 42 12.78 -12.40 20.54
N GLY A 43 11.72 -13.09 20.97
CA GLY A 43 10.72 -12.54 21.91
C GLY A 43 9.58 -11.75 21.26
N ILE A 44 9.57 -11.59 19.92
CA ILE A 44 8.44 -11.02 19.20
C ILE A 44 7.44 -12.13 18.86
N ASN A 45 6.15 -11.83 18.97
CA ASN A 45 5.10 -12.77 18.57
C ASN A 45 5.27 -13.14 17.07
N PRO A 46 5.42 -14.43 16.72
CA PRO A 46 5.61 -14.87 15.34
C PRO A 46 4.54 -14.39 14.36
N ILE A 47 3.29 -14.22 14.82
CA ILE A 47 2.18 -13.70 14.00
C ILE A 47 2.50 -12.29 13.51
N ILE A 48 3.10 -11.45 14.35
CA ILE A 48 3.49 -10.08 14.00
C ILE A 48 4.63 -10.11 12.97
N VAL A 49 5.61 -10.99 13.16
CA VAL A 49 6.72 -11.17 12.22
C VAL A 49 6.20 -11.61 10.84
N THR A 50 5.32 -12.61 10.81
CA THR A 50 4.72 -13.10 9.56
C THR A 50 3.86 -12.02 8.90
N LEU A 51 3.06 -11.29 9.68
CA LEU A 51 2.23 -10.20 9.17
C LEU A 51 3.09 -9.10 8.51
N PHE A 52 4.13 -8.65 9.19
CA PHE A 52 5.05 -7.63 8.67
C PHE A 52 5.69 -8.07 7.35
N ASN A 53 6.16 -9.32 7.26
CA ASN A 53 6.76 -9.85 6.03
C ASN A 53 5.72 -9.95 4.90
N ILE A 54 4.51 -10.44 5.17
CA ILE A 54 3.43 -10.54 4.17
C ILE A 54 3.01 -9.15 3.68
N MET A 55 3.00 -8.13 4.55
CA MET A 55 2.68 -6.76 4.17
C MET A 55 3.60 -6.20 3.08
N GLY A 56 4.86 -6.65 2.98
CA GLY A 56 5.77 -6.29 1.88
C GLY A 56 5.52 -7.06 0.58
N VAL A 57 5.03 -8.31 0.67
CA VAL A 57 4.76 -9.16 -0.49
C VAL A 57 3.58 -8.65 -1.32
N TRP A 58 2.53 -8.14 -0.67
CA TRP A 58 1.35 -7.61 -1.36
C TRP A 58 1.67 -6.45 -2.32
N PRO A 59 2.36 -5.37 -1.90
CA PRO A 59 2.84 -4.31 -2.78
C PRO A 59 3.63 -4.81 -3.98
N ILE A 60 4.48 -5.84 -3.81
CA ILE A 60 5.27 -6.41 -4.91
C ILE A 60 4.34 -6.98 -5.98
N ILE A 61 3.39 -7.83 -5.56
CA ILE A 61 2.43 -8.46 -6.47
C ILE A 61 1.61 -7.39 -7.22
N TYR A 62 1.10 -6.39 -6.49
CA TYR A 62 0.34 -5.29 -7.10
C TYR A 62 1.19 -4.40 -8.00
N SER A 63 2.47 -4.22 -7.67
CA SER A 63 3.40 -3.47 -8.52
C SER A 63 3.61 -4.18 -9.85
N CYS A 64 3.79 -5.50 -9.86
CA CYS A 64 3.88 -6.27 -11.10
C CYS A 64 2.65 -6.07 -11.99
N LEU A 65 1.45 -6.13 -11.41
CA LEU A 65 0.20 -5.88 -12.13
C LEU A 65 0.13 -4.43 -12.64
N ALA A 66 0.49 -3.45 -11.80
CA ALA A 66 0.49 -2.04 -12.16
C ALA A 66 1.51 -1.70 -13.26
N PHE A 67 2.65 -2.40 -13.31
CA PHE A 67 3.64 -2.22 -14.38
C PHE A 67 3.18 -2.83 -15.71
N ILE A 68 2.51 -3.99 -15.67
CA ILE A 68 1.95 -4.61 -16.88
C ILE A 68 0.84 -3.73 -17.46
N ASP A 69 -0.09 -3.28 -16.62
CA ASP A 69 -1.25 -2.45 -16.98
C ASP A 69 -0.89 -0.96 -17.20
N GLY A 70 0.30 -0.55 -16.76
CA GLY A 70 0.84 0.79 -16.95
C GLY A 70 1.44 1.01 -18.34
N ARG A 71 1.64 -0.05 -19.15
CA ARG A 71 2.25 0.02 -20.48
C ARG A 71 1.33 0.74 -21.47
N GLY A 72 1.51 2.06 -21.60
CA GLY A 72 0.73 2.94 -22.48
C GLY A 72 -0.16 3.94 -21.71
N GLN A 73 0.06 4.10 -20.40
CA GLN A 73 -0.54 5.16 -19.60
C GLN A 73 0.35 6.39 -19.53
N LYS A 74 -0.26 7.58 -19.50
CA LYS A 74 0.46 8.87 -19.37
C LYS A 74 1.17 9.03 -18.01
N ILE A 75 0.68 8.34 -16.97
CA ILE A 75 1.21 8.41 -15.62
C ILE A 75 2.01 7.12 -15.35
N PRO A 76 3.31 7.22 -15.08
CA PRO A 76 4.12 6.04 -14.77
C PRO A 76 3.69 5.42 -13.44
N ALA A 77 3.58 4.09 -13.39
CA ALA A 77 3.23 3.34 -12.19
C ALA A 77 4.34 3.30 -11.13
N TRP A 78 5.60 3.50 -11.54
CA TRP A 78 6.77 3.27 -10.68
C TRP A 78 6.79 4.10 -9.38
N PRO A 79 6.41 5.40 -9.34
CA PRO A 79 6.46 6.16 -8.09
C PRO A 79 5.46 5.64 -7.07
N PHE A 80 4.27 5.24 -7.54
CA PHE A 80 3.20 4.70 -6.72
C PHE A 80 3.52 3.28 -6.24
N ALA A 81 4.15 2.47 -7.09
CA ALA A 81 4.66 1.15 -6.75
C ALA A 81 5.72 1.23 -5.65
N THR A 82 6.72 2.12 -5.77
CA THR A 82 7.76 2.31 -4.75
C THR A 82 7.18 2.85 -3.45
N ALA A 83 6.28 3.84 -3.53
CA ALA A 83 5.62 4.38 -2.33
C ALA A 83 4.75 3.33 -1.61
N SER A 84 4.21 2.34 -2.33
CA SER A 84 3.43 1.25 -1.75
C SER A 84 4.23 0.34 -0.83
N PHE A 85 5.56 0.34 -0.86
CA PHE A 85 6.35 -0.41 0.12
C PHE A 85 6.37 0.27 1.49
N ALA A 86 6.25 1.60 1.53
CA ALA A 86 6.22 2.36 2.78
C ALA A 86 4.81 2.46 3.34
N VAL A 87 3.84 2.80 2.50
CA VAL A 87 2.46 3.10 2.94
C VAL A 87 1.43 2.10 2.42
N GLY A 88 1.83 1.03 1.74
CA GLY A 88 0.90 0.01 1.26
C GLY A 88 -0.13 0.54 0.25
N ALA A 89 -1.37 0.04 0.37
CA ALA A 89 -2.48 0.35 -0.53
C ALA A 89 -2.82 1.85 -0.62
N PHE A 90 -2.42 2.66 0.37
CA PHE A 90 -2.62 4.11 0.36
C PHE A 90 -1.93 4.81 -0.82
N ALA A 91 -0.81 4.26 -1.31
CA ALA A 91 -0.11 4.77 -2.50
C ALA A 91 -0.64 4.18 -3.82
N LEU A 92 -1.14 2.94 -3.82
CA LEU A 92 -1.65 2.29 -5.03
C LEU A 92 -3.04 2.78 -5.44
N LEU A 93 -3.92 3.04 -4.47
CA LEU A 93 -5.30 3.45 -4.75
C LEU A 93 -5.42 4.76 -5.57
N PRO A 94 -4.64 5.83 -5.29
CA PRO A 94 -4.63 7.04 -6.13
C PRO A 94 -4.23 6.75 -7.57
N TYR A 95 -3.22 5.88 -7.78
CA TYR A 95 -2.79 5.48 -9.11
C TYR A 95 -3.94 4.82 -9.88
N LEU A 96 -4.63 3.85 -9.26
CA LEU A 96 -5.78 3.16 -9.85
C LEU A 96 -6.96 4.09 -10.15
N ALA A 97 -7.13 5.17 -9.39
CA ALA A 97 -8.17 6.17 -9.63
C ALA A 97 -7.82 7.12 -10.80
N LEU A 98 -6.54 7.49 -10.92
CA LEU A 98 -6.03 8.38 -11.96
C LEU A 98 -5.88 7.70 -13.32
N ARG A 99 -5.54 6.40 -13.33
CA ARG A 99 -5.28 5.60 -14.54
C ARG A 99 -6.42 5.67 -15.55
N GLN A 100 -6.13 5.76 -16.84
CA GLN A 100 -7.17 5.74 -17.88
C GLN A 100 -7.38 4.31 -18.39
N PRO A 101 -8.63 3.90 -18.71
CA PRO A 101 -8.85 2.61 -19.36
C PRO A 101 -8.12 2.61 -20.70
N GLN A 102 -7.24 1.64 -20.93
CA GLN A 102 -6.69 1.44 -22.26
C GLN A 102 -7.77 0.84 -23.16
N PRO A 103 -8.03 1.41 -24.35
CA PRO A 103 -8.84 0.74 -25.34
C PRO A 103 -8.09 -0.50 -25.82
N PHE A 104 -8.78 -1.66 -25.81
CA PHE A 104 -8.31 -2.85 -26.51
C PHE A 104 -8.41 -2.55 -28.01
N THR A 105 -7.29 -2.26 -28.66
CA THR A 105 -7.18 -2.28 -30.14
C THR A 105 -6.47 -3.55 -30.55
#